data_AF-A0A971HZU1-F1
#
_entry.id   AF-A0A971HZU1-F1
#
_cell.length_a   1.000
_cell.length_b   1.000
_cell.length_c   1.000
_cell.angle_alpha   90.00
_cell.angle_beta   90.00
_cell.angle_gamma   90.00
#
_symmetry.space_group_name_H-M   'P 1'
#
loop_
_entity.id
_entity.type
_entity.pdbx_description
1 polymer ?
#
loop_
_entity_poly.entity_id
_entity_poly.type
_entity_poly.pdbx_seq_one_letter_code
_entity_poly.pdbx_strand_id
1 'polypeptide(L)'
;MQDQDTTAIKCRECGAPSYFDQKLEGFICPYCGSFTPWASADYRYTLDMIFRHRPIPLVDGLIKLTHVGVGETAVKDMRSPDEMKQRTSSLDDLLQGFDQGTFEKWDIREEKSFDCPYCGAQITGFSTQSIFECPYCGNKVMLSELFESGEYGENLVYGYDPDMYDLALPFIITKEQAIQQMLRLVAENRSDFTEQDIEKRIRSELQAIYLPYWVEDISVKATVDTERGRFTFYQDRINWARPQNSLFDIYLLNELNPWDYGEAAPFTPAFLENDARIFAPMNNDERVTAPYRMLYRDIPDMLKTVYGLEEVKLLGWV
;
A
#
# COMPACT_ATOMS: atom_id res chain seq x y z
N MET A 1 -31.56 -17.80 -2.95
CA MET A 1 -30.41 -18.35 -2.20
C MET A 1 -29.76 -19.38 -3.08
N GLN A 2 -28.69 -19.02 -3.78
CA GLN A 2 -27.78 -20.03 -4.29
C GLN A 2 -27.01 -20.53 -3.06
N ASP A 3 -27.10 -21.82 -2.75
CA ASP A 3 -26.15 -22.47 -1.84
C ASP A 3 -24.77 -22.29 -2.47
N GLN A 4 -23.98 -21.36 -1.95
CA GLN A 4 -22.58 -21.24 -2.32
C GLN A 4 -21.84 -22.37 -1.59
N ASP A 5 -21.12 -23.20 -2.35
CA ASP A 5 -20.33 -24.26 -1.76
C ASP A 5 -19.15 -23.65 -0.98
N THR A 6 -19.06 -23.98 0.30
CA THR A 6 -18.07 -23.41 1.21
C THR A 6 -17.28 -24.47 1.93
N THR A 7 -15.98 -24.20 2.07
CA THR A 7 -15.02 -25.09 2.71
C THR A 7 -14.45 -24.43 3.96
N ALA A 8 -14.45 -25.17 5.08
CA ALA A 8 -13.81 -24.74 6.31
C ALA A 8 -12.31 -25.07 6.29
N ILE A 9 -11.48 -24.10 6.67
CA ILE A 9 -10.02 -24.29 6.79
C ILE A 9 -9.74 -25.08 8.07
N LYS A 10 -9.42 -26.37 7.94
CA LYS A 10 -9.25 -27.28 9.09
C LYS A 10 -7.89 -27.99 9.06
N CYS A 11 -7.43 -28.30 10.26
CA CYS A 11 -6.30 -29.17 10.49
C CYS A 11 -6.63 -30.61 10.07
N ARG A 12 -5.80 -31.22 9.23
CA ARG A 12 -5.95 -32.63 8.81
C ARG A 12 -5.67 -33.63 9.94
N GLU A 13 -4.88 -33.23 10.95
CA GLU A 13 -4.48 -34.10 12.06
C GLU A 13 -5.53 -34.15 13.17
N CYS A 14 -6.08 -33.00 13.59
CA CYS A 14 -6.98 -32.92 14.74
C CYS A 14 -8.38 -32.40 14.41
N GLY A 15 -8.64 -31.95 13.18
CA GLY A 15 -9.94 -31.42 12.76
C GLY A 15 -10.29 -30.03 13.28
N ALA A 16 -9.43 -29.42 14.11
CA ALA A 16 -9.63 -28.08 14.64
C ALA A 16 -9.43 -27.00 13.56
N PRO A 17 -9.96 -25.77 13.75
CA PRO A 17 -9.73 -24.67 12.82
C PRO A 17 -8.24 -24.43 12.59
N SER A 18 -7.89 -24.17 11.34
CA SER A 18 -6.55 -23.70 10.93
C SER A 18 -6.69 -22.34 10.26
N TYR A 19 -5.59 -21.60 10.21
CA TYR A 19 -5.49 -20.34 9.47
C TYR A 19 -4.29 -20.37 8.54
N PHE A 20 -4.33 -19.54 7.49
CA PHE A 20 -3.20 -19.39 6.58
C PHE A 20 -2.23 -18.36 7.16
N ASP A 21 -0.97 -18.76 7.32
CA ASP A 21 0.10 -17.86 7.70
C ASP A 21 0.80 -17.37 6.44
N GLN A 22 0.70 -16.07 6.17
CA GLN A 22 1.30 -15.44 4.99
C GLN A 22 2.84 -15.55 4.99
N LYS A 23 3.48 -15.58 6.17
CA LYS A 23 4.94 -15.64 6.30
C LYS A 23 5.49 -17.04 6.09
N LEU A 24 4.79 -18.06 6.60
CA LEU A 24 5.15 -19.47 6.44
C LEU A 24 4.53 -20.11 5.19
N GLU A 25 3.61 -19.40 4.54
CA GLU A 25 2.93 -19.83 3.32
C GLU A 25 2.25 -21.19 3.44
N GLY A 26 1.46 -21.33 4.49
CA GLY A 26 0.78 -22.57 4.77
C GLY A 26 -0.18 -22.46 5.92
N PHE A 27 -0.87 -23.56 6.18
CA PHE A 27 -1.89 -23.65 7.21
C PHE A 27 -1.29 -24.06 8.54
N ILE A 28 -1.47 -23.21 9.55
CA ILE A 28 -1.09 -23.49 10.94
C ILE A 28 -2.34 -23.87 11.73
N CYS A 29 -2.25 -24.96 12.48
CA CYS A 29 -3.24 -25.29 13.49
C CYS A 29 -2.79 -24.76 14.87
N PRO A 30 -3.51 -23.80 15.48
CA PRO A 30 -3.15 -23.27 16.79
C PRO A 30 -3.35 -24.29 17.93
N TYR A 31 -4.10 -25.37 17.69
CA TYR A 31 -4.43 -26.37 18.72
C TYR A 31 -3.35 -27.44 18.87
N CYS A 32 -2.95 -28.08 17.77
CA CYS A 32 -1.96 -29.16 17.79
C CYS A 32 -0.59 -28.75 17.24
N GLY A 33 -0.46 -27.53 16.69
CA GLY A 33 0.80 -27.03 16.11
C GLY A 33 1.15 -27.62 14.74
N SER A 34 0.26 -28.41 14.12
CA SER A 34 0.51 -28.95 12.78
C SER A 34 0.65 -27.83 11.76
N PHE A 35 1.62 -27.97 10.86
CA PHE A 35 1.80 -27.08 9.72
C PHE A 35 1.61 -27.87 8.42
N THR A 36 0.81 -27.33 7.50
CA THR A 36 0.65 -27.86 6.14
C THR A 36 1.08 -26.80 5.13
N PRO A 37 2.17 -27.00 4.36
CA PRO A 37 2.58 -26.03 3.35
C PRO A 37 1.55 -25.91 2.22
N TRP A 38 1.41 -24.72 1.67
CA TRP A 38 0.59 -24.48 0.47
C TRP A 38 1.44 -24.59 -0.80
N ALA A 39 0.95 -25.31 -1.80
CA ALA A 39 1.74 -25.82 -2.92
C ALA A 39 2.12 -24.77 -3.99
N SER A 40 1.63 -23.54 -3.93
CA SER A 40 1.90 -22.51 -4.97
C SER A 40 3.26 -21.81 -4.82
N ALA A 41 4.23 -22.41 -4.11
CA ALA A 41 5.49 -21.77 -3.73
C ALA A 41 6.59 -21.80 -4.82
N ASP A 42 6.34 -22.43 -5.97
CA ASP A 42 7.40 -22.80 -6.92
C ASP A 42 8.06 -21.61 -7.67
N TYR A 43 7.52 -20.39 -7.58
CA TYR A 43 8.06 -19.22 -8.30
C TYR A 43 8.07 -17.88 -7.53
N ARG A 44 8.05 -17.91 -6.19
CA ARG A 44 7.95 -16.65 -5.43
C ARG A 44 9.24 -15.84 -5.39
N TYR A 45 9.10 -14.53 -5.54
CA TYR A 45 10.19 -13.58 -5.42
C TYR A 45 10.65 -13.47 -3.97
N THR A 46 11.94 -13.67 -3.71
CA THR A 46 12.56 -13.23 -2.46
C THR A 46 12.93 -11.77 -2.59
N LEU A 47 12.55 -10.95 -1.61
CA LEU A 47 13.04 -9.58 -1.53
C LEU A 47 14.50 -9.63 -1.08
N ASP A 48 15.44 -9.70 -2.01
CA ASP A 48 16.87 -9.55 -1.73
C ASP A 48 17.24 -8.05 -1.52
N MET A 49 16.35 -7.34 -0.81
CA MET A 49 16.54 -5.95 -0.40
C MET A 49 17.36 -5.90 0.88
N ILE A 50 18.67 -5.96 0.71
CA ILE A 50 19.62 -5.58 1.76
C ILE A 50 19.63 -4.04 1.80
N PHE A 51 19.64 -3.39 2.97
CA PHE A 51 19.94 -1.96 3.05
C PHE A 51 21.30 -1.68 2.41
N ARG A 52 21.31 -1.17 1.17
CA ARG A 52 22.53 -0.89 0.41
C ARG A 52 23.00 0.53 0.74
N HIS A 53 23.46 0.77 1.96
CA HIS A 53 24.26 1.98 2.19
C HIS A 53 25.62 1.77 1.50
N ARG A 54 25.70 2.09 0.20
CA ARG A 54 26.96 2.11 -0.53
C ARG A 54 27.68 3.41 -0.14
N PRO A 55 28.82 3.35 0.56
CA PRO A 55 29.59 4.56 0.83
C PRO A 55 29.97 5.22 -0.50
N ILE A 56 29.75 6.53 -0.58
CA ILE A 56 30.05 7.32 -1.78
C ILE A 56 31.56 7.26 -2.03
N PRO A 57 32.03 6.69 -3.15
CA PRO A 57 33.46 6.58 -3.40
C PRO A 57 34.05 7.96 -3.69
N LEU A 58 35.15 8.28 -3.02
CA LEU A 58 35.97 9.44 -3.36
C LEU A 58 37.07 9.01 -4.33
N VAL A 59 37.18 9.69 -5.47
CA VAL A 59 38.26 9.52 -6.43
C VAL A 59 38.91 10.88 -6.63
N ASP A 60 40.20 10.99 -6.31
CA ASP A 60 40.98 12.23 -6.40
C ASP A 60 40.35 13.42 -5.64
N GLY A 61 39.74 13.15 -4.47
CA GLY A 61 39.06 14.17 -3.67
C GLY A 61 37.69 14.60 -4.20
N LEU A 62 37.22 14.01 -5.29
CA LEU A 62 35.90 14.23 -5.87
C LEU A 62 34.95 13.08 -5.52
N ILE A 63 33.67 13.42 -5.35
CA ILE A 63 32.59 12.45 -5.18
C ILE A 63 32.35 11.74 -6.52
N LYS A 64 32.57 10.42 -6.57
CA LYS A 64 32.26 9.60 -7.74
C LYS A 64 30.79 9.17 -7.71
N LEU A 65 30.02 9.77 -8.60
CA LEU A 65 28.62 9.44 -8.82
C LEU A 65 28.53 8.22 -9.75
N THR A 66 27.83 7.17 -9.33
CA THR A 66 27.77 5.90 -10.08
C THR A 66 26.55 5.78 -10.98
N HIS A 67 25.45 6.48 -10.67
CA HIS A 67 24.24 6.57 -11.49
C HIS A 67 23.66 7.98 -11.36
N VAL A 68 23.70 8.79 -12.42
CA VAL A 68 23.00 10.09 -12.47
C VAL A 68 22.18 10.10 -13.74
N GLY A 69 20.86 9.95 -13.59
CA GLY A 69 19.92 10.21 -14.68
C GLY A 69 19.78 11.71 -14.88
N VAL A 70 19.73 12.17 -16.13
CA VAL A 70 19.34 13.54 -16.44
C VAL A 70 17.82 13.59 -16.48
N GLY A 71 17.19 14.36 -15.59
CA GLY A 71 15.76 14.61 -15.65
C GLY A 71 15.42 15.45 -16.89
N GLU A 72 15.02 14.80 -17.98
CA GLU A 72 14.68 15.49 -19.24
C GLU A 72 13.33 16.22 -19.17
N THR A 73 12.47 15.83 -18.22
CA THR A 73 11.16 16.43 -18.05
C THR A 73 11.21 17.61 -17.08
N ALA A 74 10.93 18.81 -17.57
CA ALA A 74 10.67 19.96 -16.70
C ALA A 74 9.34 19.73 -15.96
N VAL A 75 9.42 19.18 -14.76
CA VAL A 75 8.25 18.97 -13.90
C VAL A 75 8.15 20.14 -12.95
N LYS A 76 7.02 20.86 -12.98
CA LYS A 76 6.71 21.84 -11.95
C LYS A 76 6.08 21.11 -10.78
N ASP A 77 6.44 21.52 -9.56
CA ASP A 77 5.57 21.24 -8.41
C ASP A 77 4.19 21.83 -8.73
N MET A 78 3.24 20.93 -8.96
CA MET A 78 1.85 21.30 -9.12
C MET A 78 1.24 21.11 -7.75
N ARG A 79 1.33 22.15 -6.93
CA ARG A 79 0.50 22.32 -5.73
C ARG A 79 -0.95 22.47 -6.19
N SER A 80 -1.53 21.39 -6.69
CA SER A 80 -2.78 21.46 -7.43
C SER A 80 -3.95 21.34 -6.46
N PRO A 81 -5.09 21.95 -6.79
CA PRO A 81 -6.36 21.61 -6.14
C PRO A 81 -6.62 20.10 -6.09
N ASP A 82 -6.00 19.31 -6.96
CA ASP A 82 -6.16 17.85 -7.00
C ASP A 82 -5.56 17.16 -5.76
N GLU A 83 -4.49 17.67 -5.15
CA GLU A 83 -3.95 17.10 -3.89
C GLU A 83 -4.97 17.20 -2.76
N MET A 84 -5.48 18.42 -2.53
CA MET A 84 -6.50 18.65 -1.50
C MET A 84 -7.77 17.87 -1.80
N LYS A 85 -8.15 17.77 -3.08
CA LYS A 85 -9.26 16.91 -3.51
C LYS A 85 -8.98 15.44 -3.18
N GLN A 86 -7.80 14.91 -3.50
CA GLN A 86 -7.42 13.53 -3.17
C GLN A 86 -7.42 13.24 -1.66
N ARG A 87 -6.91 14.16 -0.84
CA ARG A 87 -6.90 14.01 0.62
C ARG A 87 -8.30 13.99 1.23
N THR A 88 -9.20 14.80 0.67
CA THR A 88 -10.50 15.09 1.29
C THR A 88 -11.66 14.39 0.61
N SER A 89 -11.52 13.86 -0.59
CA SER A 89 -12.59 13.11 -1.26
C SER A 89 -12.88 11.76 -0.58
N SER A 90 -14.09 11.25 -0.78
CA SER A 90 -14.36 9.83 -0.51
C SER A 90 -13.67 8.96 -1.56
N LEU A 91 -13.42 7.70 -1.20
CA LEU A 91 -12.87 6.76 -2.17
C LEU A 91 -13.83 6.56 -3.36
N ASP A 92 -15.14 6.62 -3.10
CA ASP A 92 -16.20 6.61 -4.10
C ASP A 92 -16.04 7.77 -5.09
N ASP A 93 -15.88 9.01 -4.59
CA ASP A 93 -15.69 10.20 -5.44
C ASP A 93 -14.39 10.12 -6.26
N LEU A 94 -13.33 9.57 -5.66
CA LEU A 94 -12.06 9.38 -6.36
C LEU A 94 -12.19 8.35 -7.48
N LEU A 95 -12.75 7.19 -7.19
CA LEU A 95 -12.93 6.14 -8.19
C LEU A 95 -13.88 6.59 -9.29
N GLN A 96 -14.99 7.25 -8.96
CA GLN A 96 -15.91 7.79 -9.96
C GLN A 96 -15.22 8.78 -10.91
N GLY A 97 -14.28 9.57 -10.40
CA GLY A 97 -13.55 10.56 -11.21
C GLY A 97 -12.42 9.97 -12.05
N PHE A 98 -11.73 8.93 -11.58
CA PHE A 98 -10.46 8.46 -12.16
C PHE A 98 -10.53 7.06 -12.79
N ASP A 99 -11.42 6.19 -12.33
CA ASP A 99 -11.55 4.81 -12.83
C ASP A 99 -13.00 4.32 -12.65
N GLN A 100 -13.86 4.72 -13.58
CA GLN A 100 -15.30 4.38 -13.53
C GLN A 100 -15.54 2.86 -13.56
N GLY A 101 -14.72 2.09 -14.28
CA GLY A 101 -14.87 0.63 -14.33
C GLY A 101 -14.59 -0.02 -12.98
N THR A 102 -13.57 0.47 -12.28
CA THR A 102 -13.29 0.08 -10.90
C THR A 102 -14.34 0.62 -9.94
N PHE A 103 -14.87 1.84 -10.15
CA PHE A 103 -15.97 2.40 -9.35
C PHE A 103 -17.23 1.52 -9.39
N GLU A 104 -17.63 1.06 -10.58
CA GLU A 104 -18.78 0.16 -10.75
C GLU A 104 -18.59 -1.17 -10.01
N LYS A 105 -17.34 -1.66 -9.88
CA LYS A 105 -16.98 -2.81 -9.04
C LYS A 105 -16.83 -2.47 -7.55
N TRP A 106 -16.51 -1.22 -7.24
CA TRP A 106 -16.27 -0.73 -5.88
C TRP A 106 -17.56 -0.49 -5.11
N ASP A 107 -18.55 0.13 -5.76
CA ASP A 107 -19.81 0.58 -5.15
C ASP A 107 -20.79 -0.58 -4.85
N ILE A 108 -20.48 -1.79 -5.31
CA ILE A 108 -21.32 -2.98 -5.10
C ILE A 108 -20.52 -4.07 -4.40
N ARG A 109 -20.04 -3.80 -3.18
CA ARG A 109 -19.76 -4.90 -2.26
C ARG A 109 -21.09 -5.57 -1.92
N GLU A 110 -21.26 -6.79 -2.38
CA GLU A 110 -22.48 -7.54 -2.09
C GLU A 110 -22.32 -8.16 -0.71
N GLU A 111 -23.31 -7.96 0.16
CA GLU A 111 -23.38 -8.73 1.39
C GLU A 111 -23.63 -10.19 1.02
N LYS A 112 -22.67 -11.06 1.35
CA LYS A 112 -22.79 -12.50 1.20
C LYS A 112 -23.30 -13.08 2.51
N SER A 113 -24.25 -14.00 2.40
CA SER A 113 -24.75 -14.79 3.52
C SER A 113 -24.82 -16.25 3.12
N PHE A 114 -24.26 -17.11 3.96
CA PHE A 114 -24.27 -18.57 3.76
C PHE A 114 -24.19 -19.27 5.12
N ASP A 115 -24.58 -20.54 5.15
CA ASP A 115 -24.57 -21.32 6.39
C ASP A 115 -23.18 -21.89 6.65
N CYS A 116 -22.71 -21.79 7.89
CA CYS A 116 -21.46 -22.37 8.31
C CYS A 116 -21.51 -23.90 8.11
N PRO A 117 -20.59 -24.51 7.34
CA PRO A 117 -20.59 -25.95 7.08
C PRO A 117 -20.25 -26.79 8.33
N TYR A 118 -19.98 -26.14 9.47
CA TYR A 118 -19.66 -26.80 10.72
C TYR A 118 -20.80 -26.76 11.74
N CYS A 119 -21.29 -25.57 12.07
CA CYS A 119 -22.29 -25.39 13.12
C CYS A 119 -23.69 -25.04 12.59
N GLY A 120 -23.84 -24.79 11.29
CA GLY A 120 -25.09 -24.36 10.66
C GLY A 120 -25.51 -22.92 11.00
N ALA A 121 -24.69 -22.16 11.72
CA ALA A 121 -24.95 -20.74 11.95
C ALA A 121 -24.74 -19.93 10.68
N GLN A 122 -25.55 -18.91 10.47
CA GLN A 122 -25.40 -17.98 9.36
C GLN A 122 -24.10 -17.19 9.50
N ILE A 123 -23.30 -17.17 8.43
CA ILE A 123 -22.12 -16.33 8.26
C ILE A 123 -22.51 -15.21 7.31
N THR A 124 -22.20 -13.97 7.69
CA THR A 124 -22.33 -12.80 6.82
C THR A 124 -20.96 -12.19 6.57
N GLY A 125 -20.80 -11.57 5.41
CA GLY A 125 -19.58 -10.88 5.02
C GLY A 125 -19.77 -10.17 3.68
N PHE A 126 -18.67 -9.81 3.04
CA PHE A 126 -18.70 -9.07 1.78
C PHE A 126 -18.14 -9.91 0.62
N SER A 127 -18.60 -9.63 -0.60
CA SER A 127 -18.17 -10.31 -1.83
C SER A 127 -16.68 -10.21 -2.16
N THR A 128 -16.00 -9.36 -1.42
CA THR A 128 -14.62 -8.95 -1.55
C THR A 128 -13.70 -9.57 -0.49
N GLN A 129 -14.26 -10.38 0.40
CA GLN A 129 -13.52 -11.20 1.35
C GLN A 129 -13.27 -12.58 0.73
N SER A 130 -12.05 -13.09 0.90
CA SER A 130 -11.73 -14.48 0.52
C SER A 130 -12.01 -15.44 1.67
N ILE A 131 -11.72 -15.01 2.92
CA ILE A 131 -11.91 -15.77 4.15
C ILE A 131 -12.95 -15.08 5.04
N PHE A 132 -13.90 -15.88 5.53
CA PHE A 132 -14.96 -15.48 6.45
C PHE A 132 -14.80 -16.19 7.78
N GLU A 133 -15.04 -15.51 8.89
CA GLU A 133 -15.03 -16.12 10.22
C GLU A 133 -16.46 -16.33 10.72
N CYS A 134 -16.76 -17.56 11.15
CA CYS A 134 -18.06 -17.85 11.73
C CYS A 134 -18.19 -17.20 13.11
N PRO A 135 -19.17 -16.29 13.35
CA PRO A 135 -19.31 -15.61 14.63
C PRO A 135 -19.70 -16.53 15.78
N TYR A 136 -20.21 -17.74 15.47
CA TYR A 136 -20.69 -18.68 16.48
C TYR A 136 -19.62 -19.66 16.94
N CYS A 137 -18.76 -20.15 16.02
CA CYS A 137 -17.78 -21.19 16.34
C CYS A 137 -16.32 -20.82 16.04
N GLY A 138 -16.07 -19.63 15.47
CA GLY A 138 -14.72 -19.14 15.17
C GLY A 138 -14.01 -19.87 14.02
N ASN A 139 -14.69 -20.79 13.31
CA ASN A 139 -14.11 -21.45 12.14
C ASN A 139 -13.97 -20.44 10.99
N LYS A 140 -12.81 -20.50 10.30
CA LYS A 140 -12.56 -19.78 9.06
C LYS A 140 -13.10 -20.59 7.87
N VAL A 141 -13.82 -19.94 6.99
CA VAL A 141 -14.55 -20.52 5.87
C VAL A 141 -14.21 -19.74 4.60
N MET A 142 -14.06 -20.46 3.49
CA MET A 142 -13.82 -19.90 2.16
C MET A 142 -14.82 -20.49 1.16
N LEU A 143 -14.97 -19.84 0.01
CA LEU A 143 -15.65 -20.46 -1.13
C LEU A 143 -14.80 -21.62 -1.64
N SER A 144 -15.41 -22.79 -1.84
CA SER A 144 -14.67 -24.02 -2.22
C SER A 144 -13.91 -23.84 -3.53
N GLU A 145 -14.50 -23.18 -4.53
CA GLU A 145 -13.87 -22.88 -5.81
C GLU A 145 -12.55 -22.12 -5.67
N LEU A 146 -12.52 -21.06 -4.85
CA LEU A 146 -11.31 -20.26 -4.60
C LEU A 146 -10.26 -21.05 -3.81
N PHE A 147 -10.71 -21.88 -2.88
CA PHE A 147 -9.81 -22.74 -2.11
C PHE A 147 -9.14 -23.81 -2.98
N GLU A 148 -9.87 -24.39 -3.95
CA GLU A 148 -9.37 -25.42 -4.85
C GLU A 148 -8.49 -24.85 -5.97
N SER A 149 -8.89 -23.73 -6.57
CA SER A 149 -8.11 -23.08 -7.62
C SER A 149 -6.87 -22.37 -7.08
N GLY A 150 -6.90 -21.93 -5.82
CA GLY A 150 -5.87 -21.05 -5.26
C GLY A 150 -5.94 -19.62 -5.79
N GLU A 151 -6.99 -19.29 -6.54
CA GLU A 151 -7.25 -17.96 -7.06
C GLU A 151 -7.94 -17.09 -6.00
N TYR A 152 -7.86 -15.78 -6.16
CA TYR A 152 -8.59 -14.82 -5.34
C TYR A 152 -9.84 -14.34 -6.07
N GLY A 153 -10.83 -13.88 -5.30
CA GLY A 153 -12.06 -13.35 -5.90
C GLY A 153 -11.81 -12.10 -6.74
N GLU A 154 -12.44 -11.99 -7.91
CA GLU A 154 -12.27 -10.85 -8.83
C GLU A 154 -12.55 -9.48 -8.18
N ASN A 155 -13.40 -9.46 -7.15
CA ASN A 155 -13.76 -8.23 -6.43
C ASN A 155 -12.75 -7.83 -5.34
N LEU A 156 -11.68 -8.61 -5.13
CA LEU A 156 -10.61 -8.28 -4.19
C LEU A 156 -9.68 -7.17 -4.73
N VAL A 157 -9.58 -7.08 -6.07
CA VAL A 157 -8.60 -6.26 -6.77
C VAL A 157 -9.29 -5.13 -7.52
N TYR A 158 -8.77 -3.93 -7.32
CA TYR A 158 -9.23 -2.72 -8.00
C TYR A 158 -8.24 -2.27 -9.05
N GLY A 159 -8.74 -2.12 -10.28
CA GLY A 159 -7.94 -2.02 -11.49
C GLY A 159 -7.61 -3.39 -12.09
N TYR A 160 -6.69 -3.39 -13.05
CA TYR A 160 -6.28 -4.60 -13.76
C TYR A 160 -4.75 -4.72 -13.71
N ASP A 161 -4.27 -5.72 -12.99
CA ASP A 161 -2.89 -6.17 -13.04
C ASP A 161 -2.87 -7.69 -13.17
N PRO A 162 -2.40 -8.25 -14.30
CA PRO A 162 -2.25 -9.70 -14.45
C PRO A 162 -1.10 -10.25 -13.59
N ASP A 163 -0.16 -9.39 -13.16
CA ASP A 163 1.02 -9.77 -12.38
C ASP A 163 0.86 -9.26 -10.93
N MET A 164 0.34 -10.11 -10.06
CA MET A 164 0.12 -9.80 -8.63
C MET A 164 1.42 -9.66 -7.84
N TYR A 165 1.37 -8.89 -6.74
CA TYR A 165 2.52 -8.73 -5.84
C TYR A 165 2.80 -10.02 -5.06
N ASP A 166 4.04 -10.50 -5.13
CA ASP A 166 4.48 -11.67 -4.36
C ASP A 166 4.76 -11.36 -2.88
N LEU A 167 4.88 -10.08 -2.53
CA LEU A 167 5.30 -9.62 -1.22
C LEU A 167 4.47 -8.42 -0.76
N ALA A 168 4.21 -8.36 0.54
CA ALA A 168 3.54 -7.23 1.18
C ALA A 168 4.08 -6.98 2.59
N LEU A 169 3.92 -5.74 3.05
CA LEU A 169 4.14 -5.41 4.46
C LEU A 169 2.88 -5.79 5.26
N PRO A 170 2.99 -6.59 6.33
CA PRO A 170 1.82 -6.98 7.12
C PRO A 170 1.28 -5.80 7.92
N PHE A 171 -0.04 -5.81 8.17
CA PHE A 171 -0.63 -4.91 9.16
C PHE A 171 -0.19 -5.32 10.57
N ILE A 172 0.57 -4.46 11.24
CA ILE A 172 1.08 -4.69 12.60
C ILE A 172 0.28 -3.94 13.69
N ILE A 173 -0.66 -3.08 13.30
CA ILE A 173 -1.51 -2.32 14.21
C ILE A 173 -2.98 -2.69 14.03
N THR A 174 -3.76 -2.55 15.09
CA THR A 174 -5.21 -2.77 15.04
C THR A 174 -5.94 -1.60 14.36
N LYS A 175 -7.19 -1.84 13.94
CA LYS A 175 -8.05 -0.80 13.38
C LYS A 175 -8.24 0.38 14.35
N GLU A 176 -8.39 0.09 15.64
CA GLU A 176 -8.55 1.11 16.68
C GLU A 176 -7.28 1.95 16.81
N GLN A 177 -6.11 1.32 16.78
CA GLN A 177 -4.83 2.04 16.79
C GLN A 177 -4.69 2.94 15.56
N ALA A 178 -5.05 2.44 14.37
CA ALA A 178 -5.05 3.24 13.15
C ALA A 178 -5.98 4.47 13.27
N ILE A 179 -7.20 4.29 13.77
CA ILE A 179 -8.16 5.39 14.02
C ILE A 179 -7.55 6.45 14.95
N GLN A 180 -6.93 6.05 16.06
CA GLN A 180 -6.34 7.01 16.99
C GLN A 180 -5.20 7.82 16.36
N GLN A 181 -4.33 7.17 15.56
CA GLN A 181 -3.24 7.87 14.87
C GLN A 181 -3.75 8.85 13.82
N MET A 182 -4.76 8.46 13.03
CA MET A 182 -5.37 9.36 12.04
C MET A 182 -6.04 10.57 12.67
N LEU A 183 -6.78 10.39 13.78
CA LEU A 183 -7.39 11.51 14.50
C LEU A 183 -6.35 12.47 15.07
N ARG A 184 -5.21 11.95 15.52
CA ARG A 184 -4.08 12.78 15.96
C ARG A 184 -3.50 13.59 14.81
N LEU A 185 -3.26 12.96 13.65
CA LEU A 185 -2.77 13.64 12.45
C LEU A 185 -3.70 14.76 12.02
N VAL A 186 -5.01 14.53 12.02
CA VAL A 186 -6.02 15.56 11.75
C VAL A 186 -5.96 16.70 12.77
N ALA A 187 -5.81 16.39 14.06
CA ALA A 187 -5.73 17.40 15.12
C ALA A 187 -4.48 18.28 15.00
N GLU A 188 -3.36 17.73 14.53
CA GLU A 188 -2.11 18.45 14.28
C GLU A 188 -2.17 19.31 13.01
N ASN A 189 -3.03 18.94 12.04
CA ASN A 189 -3.16 19.59 10.72
C ASN A 189 -4.57 20.12 10.44
N ARG A 190 -5.26 20.67 11.46
CA ARG A 190 -6.69 21.04 11.37
C ARG A 190 -7.06 21.93 10.18
N SER A 191 -6.16 22.80 9.73
CA SER A 191 -6.39 23.69 8.59
C SER A 191 -6.76 22.94 7.30
N ASP A 192 -6.19 21.75 7.13
CA ASP A 192 -6.26 20.99 5.89
C ASP A 192 -7.58 20.19 5.77
N PHE A 193 -8.33 20.08 6.88
CA PHE A 193 -9.53 19.25 6.98
C PHE A 193 -10.79 20.06 7.36
N THR A 194 -10.79 21.38 7.14
CA THR A 194 -11.86 22.28 7.61
C THR A 194 -13.20 22.13 6.89
N GLU A 195 -13.21 21.62 5.67
CA GLU A 195 -14.41 21.57 4.81
C GLU A 195 -15.29 20.33 5.04
N GLN A 196 -14.83 19.37 5.87
CA GLN A 196 -15.52 18.09 6.07
C GLN A 196 -15.40 17.58 7.51
N ASP A 197 -16.36 16.75 7.93
CA ASP A 197 -16.28 16.01 9.20
C ASP A 197 -15.37 14.78 9.05
N ILE A 198 -14.07 15.04 8.86
CA ILE A 198 -13.07 13.99 8.63
C ILE A 198 -12.97 13.04 9.84
N GLU A 199 -13.21 13.52 11.06
CA GLU A 199 -13.16 12.69 12.27
C GLU A 199 -14.27 11.64 12.26
N LYS A 200 -15.48 12.01 11.83
CA LYS A 200 -16.57 11.05 11.63
C LYS A 200 -16.20 10.03 10.55
N ARG A 201 -15.67 10.48 9.41
CA ARG A 201 -15.27 9.60 8.30
C ARG A 201 -14.19 8.61 8.71
N ILE A 202 -13.16 9.04 9.43
CA ILE A 202 -12.12 8.14 9.99
C ILE A 202 -12.75 7.01 10.82
N ARG A 203 -13.85 7.28 11.54
CA ARG A 203 -14.53 6.27 12.36
C ARG A 203 -15.47 5.37 11.57
N SER A 204 -16.16 5.89 10.55
CA SER A 204 -17.19 5.16 9.82
C SER A 204 -16.73 4.51 8.52
N GLU A 205 -15.72 5.08 7.85
CA GLU A 205 -15.33 4.76 6.47
C GLU A 205 -13.92 4.17 6.36
N LEU A 206 -13.22 3.94 7.49
CA LEU A 206 -11.85 3.44 7.43
C LEU A 206 -11.76 2.04 6.81
N GLN A 207 -10.95 1.95 5.74
CA GLN A 207 -10.69 0.74 4.95
C GLN A 207 -9.21 0.32 5.03
N ALA A 208 -8.98 -0.99 5.02
CA ALA A 208 -7.64 -1.57 4.86
C ALA A 208 -7.35 -1.80 3.38
N ILE A 209 -6.29 -1.18 2.86
CA ILE A 209 -5.91 -1.29 1.46
C ILE A 209 -4.42 -1.66 1.34
N TYR A 210 -4.10 -2.52 0.38
CA TYR A 210 -2.76 -2.73 -0.13
C TYR A 210 -2.60 -1.90 -1.40
N LEU A 211 -1.57 -1.04 -1.39
CA LEU A 211 -1.20 -0.24 -2.54
C LEU A 211 0.08 -0.78 -3.16
N PRO A 212 0.21 -0.75 -4.50
CA PRO A 212 1.46 -1.11 -5.15
C PRO A 212 2.54 -0.07 -4.89
N TYR A 213 3.77 -0.53 -4.65
CA TYR A 213 4.94 0.34 -4.55
C TYR A 213 6.10 -0.17 -5.40
N TRP A 214 6.75 0.76 -6.11
CA TRP A 214 8.15 0.57 -6.48
C TRP A 214 9.00 0.89 -5.26
N VAL A 215 10.04 0.10 -5.06
CA VAL A 215 11.14 0.49 -4.18
C VAL A 215 12.36 0.76 -5.04
N GLU A 216 12.79 2.02 -5.06
CA GLU A 216 13.84 2.48 -5.96
C GLU A 216 14.95 3.22 -5.22
N ASP A 217 16.17 3.09 -5.76
CA ASP A 217 17.29 3.94 -5.40
C ASP A 217 17.37 5.08 -6.41
N ILE A 218 17.33 6.32 -5.95
CA ILE A 218 17.46 7.51 -6.81
C ILE A 218 18.57 8.43 -6.31
N SER A 219 19.43 8.82 -7.25
CA SER A 219 20.49 9.81 -7.04
C SER A 219 20.09 11.11 -7.73
N VAL A 220 20.03 12.18 -6.95
CA VAL A 220 19.58 13.50 -7.38
C VAL A 220 20.76 14.44 -7.40
N LYS A 221 20.98 15.11 -8.53
CA LYS A 221 21.90 16.25 -8.64
C LYS A 221 21.12 17.46 -9.17
N ALA A 222 21.20 18.58 -8.48
CA ALA A 222 20.51 19.80 -8.85
C ALA A 222 21.36 21.05 -8.61
N THR A 223 21.07 22.12 -9.34
CA THR A 223 21.55 23.46 -8.98
C THR A 223 20.49 24.13 -8.11
N VAL A 224 20.91 24.60 -6.93
CA VAL A 224 20.06 25.30 -5.98
C VAL A 224 20.43 26.79 -5.97
N ASP A 225 19.42 27.65 -6.08
CA ASP A 225 19.54 29.10 -5.90
C ASP A 225 18.89 29.49 -4.57
N THR A 226 19.62 30.29 -3.78
CA THR A 226 19.18 30.71 -2.44
C THR A 226 19.54 32.16 -2.17
N GLU A 227 19.04 32.73 -1.07
CA GLU A 227 19.44 34.06 -0.63
C GLU A 227 20.95 34.17 -0.27
N ARG A 228 21.64 33.03 -0.13
CA ARG A 228 23.08 32.96 0.19
C ARG A 228 23.96 32.62 -1.02
N GLY A 229 23.36 32.52 -2.20
CA GLY A 229 24.03 32.18 -3.45
C GLY A 229 23.71 30.77 -3.96
N ARG A 230 24.42 30.37 -5.01
CA ARG A 230 24.19 29.12 -5.74
C ARG A 230 25.15 28.04 -5.33
N PHE A 231 24.63 26.82 -5.21
CA PHE A 231 25.44 25.62 -4.97
C PHE A 231 24.88 24.41 -5.70
N THR A 232 25.74 23.41 -5.88
CA THR A 232 25.33 22.09 -6.38
C THR A 232 24.87 21.24 -5.21
N PHE A 233 23.67 20.71 -5.32
CA PHE A 233 23.08 19.77 -4.37
C PHE A 233 23.18 18.35 -4.93
N TYR A 234 23.53 17.41 -4.06
CA TYR A 234 23.52 15.99 -4.35
C TYR A 234 22.85 15.22 -3.21
N GLN A 235 21.93 14.32 -3.53
CA GLN A 235 21.27 13.44 -2.56
C GLN A 235 21.02 12.05 -3.15
N ASP A 236 21.36 11.02 -2.38
CA ASP A 236 20.89 9.66 -2.62
C ASP A 236 19.66 9.39 -1.75
N ARG A 237 18.56 8.92 -2.34
CA ARG A 237 17.46 8.28 -1.64
C ARG A 237 17.54 6.78 -1.94
N ILE A 238 17.75 6.00 -0.90
CA ILE A 238 17.91 4.54 -0.99
C ILE A 238 16.64 3.88 -0.47
N ASN A 239 16.20 2.83 -1.14
CA ASN A 239 14.96 2.12 -0.83
C ASN A 239 13.75 3.07 -0.67
N TRP A 240 13.59 4.02 -1.59
CA TRP A 240 12.49 4.97 -1.51
C TRP A 240 11.19 4.32 -1.99
N ALA A 241 10.16 4.29 -1.13
CA ALA A 241 8.85 3.79 -1.50
C ALA A 241 8.13 4.83 -2.35
N ARG A 242 7.85 4.43 -3.58
CA ARG A 242 7.12 5.22 -4.56
C ARG A 242 5.82 4.49 -4.94
N PRO A 243 4.64 5.09 -4.68
CA PRO A 243 3.37 4.44 -5.03
C PRO A 243 3.23 4.31 -6.55
N GLN A 244 2.73 3.16 -7.03
CA GLN A 244 2.42 2.96 -8.45
C GLN A 244 0.96 3.32 -8.79
N ASN A 245 0.23 3.83 -7.81
CA ASN A 245 -1.16 4.25 -7.93
C ASN A 245 -1.27 5.74 -7.52
N SER A 246 -1.73 6.59 -8.43
CA SER A 246 -1.85 8.04 -8.20
C SER A 246 -3.26 8.50 -7.82
N LEU A 247 -4.16 7.56 -7.50
CA LEU A 247 -5.53 7.86 -7.04
C LEU A 247 -5.51 8.62 -5.70
N PHE A 248 -4.53 8.30 -4.87
CA PHE A 248 -4.31 8.90 -3.55
C PHE A 248 -3.25 9.99 -3.61
N ASP A 249 -3.27 10.90 -2.64
CA ASP A 249 -2.28 11.96 -2.53
C ASP A 249 -0.87 11.38 -2.33
N ILE A 250 -0.05 11.48 -3.37
CA ILE A 250 1.31 10.95 -3.40
C ILE A 250 2.25 11.60 -2.39
N TYR A 251 1.99 12.83 -1.95
CA TYR A 251 2.82 13.53 -0.98
C TYR A 251 2.50 13.09 0.43
N LEU A 252 1.22 12.89 0.75
CA LEU A 252 0.82 12.28 2.03
C LEU A 252 1.36 10.85 2.12
N LEU A 253 1.30 10.08 1.03
CA LEU A 253 1.92 8.76 0.98
C LEU A 253 3.45 8.82 1.11
N ASN A 254 4.10 9.86 0.57
CA ASN A 254 5.54 10.07 0.71
C ASN A 254 5.95 10.27 2.17
N GLU A 255 5.15 10.98 2.96
CA GLU A 255 5.40 11.25 4.39
C GLU A 255 5.46 9.97 5.25
N LEU A 256 4.95 8.84 4.74
CA LEU A 256 5.03 7.53 5.39
C LEU A 256 6.42 6.89 5.27
N ASN A 257 7.31 7.43 4.44
CA ASN A 257 8.68 6.93 4.33
C ASN A 257 9.55 7.29 5.56
N PRO A 258 10.57 6.49 5.87
CA PRO A 258 10.92 5.21 5.25
C PRO A 258 10.12 4.03 5.83
N TRP A 259 9.89 3.01 5.01
CA TRP A 259 9.26 1.76 5.42
C TRP A 259 10.31 0.72 5.87
N ASP A 260 9.92 -0.16 6.79
CA ASP A 260 10.75 -1.30 7.20
C ASP A 260 10.51 -2.51 6.29
N TYR A 261 11.25 -2.58 5.18
CA TYR A 261 11.17 -3.68 4.23
C TYR A 261 11.69 -5.02 4.78
N GLY A 262 12.37 -5.02 5.93
CA GLY A 262 12.81 -6.26 6.59
C GLY A 262 11.63 -7.12 7.07
N GLU A 263 10.46 -6.51 7.22
CA GLU A 263 9.22 -7.18 7.63
C GLU A 263 8.35 -7.62 6.45
N ALA A 264 8.80 -7.44 5.20
CA ALA A 264 8.07 -7.93 4.03
C ALA A 264 7.91 -9.45 4.11
N ALA A 265 6.68 -9.91 3.90
CA ALA A 265 6.33 -11.32 3.90
C ALA A 265 5.73 -11.70 2.54
N PRO A 266 5.80 -12.97 2.16
CA PRO A 266 5.04 -13.46 1.03
C PRO A 266 3.56 -13.08 1.13
N PHE A 267 2.97 -12.76 0.00
CA PHE A 267 1.62 -12.27 -0.09
C PHE A 267 0.80 -13.17 -0.99
N THR A 268 -0.16 -13.88 -0.39
CA THR A 268 -1.10 -14.76 -1.10
C THR A 268 -2.51 -14.19 -0.97
N PRO A 269 -2.99 -13.39 -1.94
CA PRO A 269 -4.29 -12.73 -1.91
C PRO A 269 -5.48 -13.67 -1.69
N ALA A 270 -5.40 -14.91 -2.19
CA ALA A 270 -6.45 -15.92 -2.03
C ALA A 270 -6.76 -16.23 -0.56
N PHE A 271 -5.79 -16.04 0.33
CA PHE A 271 -5.95 -16.24 1.77
C PHE A 271 -5.88 -14.92 2.56
N LEU A 272 -6.21 -13.80 1.92
CA LEU A 272 -6.33 -12.55 2.64
C LEU A 272 -7.55 -12.59 3.56
N GLU A 273 -7.31 -12.30 4.83
CA GLU A 273 -8.36 -12.19 5.84
C GLU A 273 -8.84 -10.74 5.97
N ASN A 274 -10.05 -10.59 6.51
CA ASN A 274 -10.76 -9.33 6.67
C ASN A 274 -11.24 -8.70 5.35
N ASP A 275 -12.07 -7.67 5.47
CA ASP A 275 -12.51 -6.83 4.35
C ASP A 275 -11.37 -5.88 3.96
N ALA A 276 -10.31 -6.42 3.35
CA ALA A 276 -9.20 -5.67 2.80
C ALA A 276 -9.27 -5.64 1.27
N ARG A 277 -8.51 -4.73 0.65
CA ARG A 277 -8.52 -4.52 -0.79
C ARG A 277 -7.13 -4.39 -1.35
N ILE A 278 -6.96 -4.77 -2.61
CA ILE A 278 -5.71 -4.64 -3.32
C ILE A 278 -5.94 -3.68 -4.47
N PHE A 279 -5.14 -2.63 -4.57
CA PHE A 279 -5.13 -1.75 -5.73
C PHE A 279 -4.08 -2.23 -6.72
N ALA A 280 -4.39 -2.14 -8.01
CA ALA A 280 -3.46 -2.33 -9.11
C ALA A 280 -2.70 -1.01 -9.41
N PRO A 281 -1.59 -1.07 -10.18
CA PRO A 281 -0.88 0.10 -10.65
C PRO A 281 -1.77 0.89 -11.61
N MET A 282 -1.73 2.21 -11.52
CA MET A 282 -2.37 3.08 -12.52
C MET A 282 -1.38 3.36 -13.65
N ASN A 283 -1.80 3.18 -14.90
CA ASN A 283 -0.95 3.49 -16.05
C ASN A 283 -1.23 4.90 -16.59
N ASN A 284 -0.79 5.92 -15.87
CA ASN A 284 -0.98 7.33 -16.24
C ASN A 284 0.32 8.17 -16.15
N ASP A 285 0.28 9.38 -16.72
CA ASP A 285 1.42 10.31 -16.73
C ASP A 285 1.81 10.79 -15.33
N GLU A 286 0.83 10.87 -14.42
CA GLU A 286 1.08 11.21 -13.02
C GLU A 286 2.00 10.20 -12.33
N ARG A 287 1.79 8.90 -12.59
CA ARG A 287 2.68 7.86 -12.11
C ARG A 287 4.10 8.11 -12.57
N VAL A 288 4.36 8.54 -13.81
CA VAL A 288 5.72 8.77 -14.32
C VAL A 288 6.37 10.02 -13.69
N THR A 289 5.58 11.08 -13.48
CA THR A 289 6.08 12.38 -13.02
C THR A 289 6.14 12.53 -11.50
N ALA A 290 5.40 11.71 -10.75
CA ALA A 290 5.32 11.73 -9.28
C ALA A 290 6.67 11.84 -8.55
N PRO A 291 7.72 11.06 -8.90
CA PRO A 291 8.98 11.09 -8.15
C PRO A 291 9.66 12.45 -8.24
N TYR A 292 9.65 13.03 -9.44
CA TYR A 292 10.19 14.36 -9.67
C TYR A 292 9.41 15.42 -8.89
N ARG A 293 8.07 15.37 -8.90
CA ARG A 293 7.24 16.32 -8.13
C ARG A 293 7.54 16.27 -6.63
N MET A 294 7.61 15.06 -6.06
CA MET A 294 7.94 14.85 -4.66
C MET A 294 9.32 15.43 -4.32
N LEU A 295 10.33 15.18 -5.17
CA LEU A 295 11.67 15.75 -4.99
C LEU A 295 11.70 17.28 -5.10
N TYR A 296 10.97 17.84 -6.07
CA TYR A 296 10.87 19.29 -6.26
C TYR A 296 10.24 20.01 -5.06
N ARG A 297 9.36 19.32 -4.31
CA ARG A 297 8.73 19.83 -3.09
C ARG A 297 9.58 19.60 -1.84
N ASP A 298 10.03 18.37 -1.63
CA ASP A 298 10.72 17.97 -0.40
C ASP A 298 12.09 18.66 -0.26
N ILE A 299 12.85 18.77 -1.35
CA ILE A 299 14.24 19.25 -1.28
C ILE A 299 14.29 20.72 -0.82
N PRO A 300 13.50 21.67 -1.37
CA PRO A 300 13.46 23.03 -0.86
C PRO A 300 13.13 23.12 0.63
N ASP A 301 12.10 22.40 1.09
CA ASP A 301 11.66 22.47 2.48
C ASP A 301 12.69 21.85 3.44
N MET A 302 13.33 20.76 3.02
CA MET A 302 14.47 20.17 3.73
C MET A 302 15.63 21.15 3.82
N LEU A 303 16.02 21.80 2.72
CA LEU A 303 17.14 22.74 2.69
C LEU A 303 16.86 23.98 3.56
N LYS A 304 15.63 24.51 3.52
CA LYS A 304 15.20 25.59 4.43
C LYS A 304 15.35 25.17 5.89
N THR A 305 14.87 23.98 6.23
CA THR A 305 14.89 23.46 7.61
C THR A 305 16.31 23.20 8.10
N VAL A 306 17.14 22.52 7.31
CA VAL A 306 18.49 22.08 7.69
C VAL A 306 19.47 23.25 7.75
N TYR A 307 19.38 24.19 6.81
CA TYR A 307 20.36 25.28 6.66
C TYR A 307 19.83 26.65 7.11
N GLY A 308 18.58 26.71 7.58
CA GLY A 308 17.90 27.94 7.99
C GLY A 308 17.80 28.94 6.84
N LEU A 309 17.44 28.46 5.64
CA LEU A 309 17.28 29.28 4.44
C LEU A 309 15.84 29.80 4.33
N GLU A 310 15.66 30.98 3.74
CA GLU A 310 14.33 31.56 3.51
C GLU A 310 13.85 31.27 2.09
N GLU A 311 14.71 31.49 1.09
CA GLU A 311 14.40 31.28 -0.31
C GLU A 311 15.21 30.13 -0.87
N VAL A 312 14.54 29.09 -1.36
CA VAL A 312 15.19 27.95 -2.01
C VAL A 312 14.49 27.65 -3.32
N LYS A 313 15.23 27.73 -4.43
CA LYS A 313 14.73 27.42 -5.77
C LYS A 313 15.62 26.36 -6.41
N LEU A 314 15.01 25.27 -6.85
CA LEU A 314 15.65 24.28 -7.70
C LEU A 314 15.61 24.76 -9.15
N LEU A 315 16.78 25.03 -9.74
CA LEU A 315 16.88 25.57 -11.11
C LEU A 315 16.83 24.49 -12.20
N GLY A 316 16.92 23.22 -11.83
CA GLY A 316 16.87 22.08 -12.76
C GLY A 316 17.99 21.05 -12.54
N TRP A 317 17.81 19.89 -13.17
CA TRP A 317 18.76 18.79 -13.24
C TRP A 317 19.83 19.15 -14.28
N VAL A 318 21.01 19.62 -13.86
CA VAL A 318 22.13 19.90 -14.77
C VAL A 318 23.35 19.06 -14.40
#